data_AF-A0A6C0L7B0-F1
#
_entry.id   AF-A0A6C0L7B0-F1
#
_cell.length_a   1.000
_cell.length_b   1.000
_cell.length_c   1.000
_cell.angle_alpha   90.00
_cell.angle_beta   90.00
_cell.angle_gamma   90.00
#
_symmetry.space_group_name_H-M   'P 1'
#
loop_
_entity.id
_entity.type
_entity.pdbx_description
1 polymer ?
#
loop_
_entity_poly.entity_id
_entity_poly.type
_entity_poly.pdbx_seq_one_letter_code
_entity_poly.pdbx_strand_id
1 'polypeptide(L)'
;MMENTDESVKPMTNEFVDKVTLELLMNKNHYSRYLSQTDPKKHQEHLNYLEKIRKYRSKIMNVTTDFLNNPEHQITTEVNDAFDHYVRTLIHHYECKEMENHEESNHDEDTLFGNMEEPLIDDNPTMKSYWGKNKVVKKGNQMGFPMNYIPRVKETEQDNI
;
A
#
# COMPACT_ATOMS: atom_id res chain seq x y z
N MET A 1 -42.72 17.40 -31.06
CA MET A 1 -41.78 17.70 -29.95
C MET A 1 -41.64 16.42 -29.16
N MET A 2 -40.50 15.74 -29.26
CA MET A 2 -40.22 14.55 -28.45
C MET A 2 -39.32 15.00 -27.30
N GLU A 3 -39.83 14.87 -26.07
CA GLU A 3 -39.07 15.06 -24.84
C GLU A 3 -37.98 14.00 -24.76
N ASN A 4 -36.73 14.44 -24.73
CA ASN A 4 -35.61 13.61 -24.30
C ASN A 4 -35.63 13.57 -22.77
N THR A 5 -36.12 12.47 -22.20
CA THR A 5 -35.87 12.12 -20.80
C THR A 5 -34.43 11.60 -20.70
N ASP A 6 -33.51 12.51 -20.44
CA ASP A 6 -32.15 12.19 -20.01
C ASP A 6 -32.22 11.69 -18.56
N GLU A 7 -32.59 10.42 -18.39
CA GLU A 7 -32.44 9.73 -17.10
C GLU A 7 -30.94 9.59 -16.83
N SER A 8 -30.44 10.50 -15.99
CA SER A 8 -29.14 10.40 -15.35
C SER A 8 -29.05 9.07 -14.56
N VAL A 9 -28.49 8.05 -15.23
CA VAL A 9 -28.10 6.79 -14.61
C VAL A 9 -27.01 7.11 -13.59
N LYS A 10 -27.39 7.26 -12.31
CA LYS A 10 -26.41 7.26 -11.21
C LYS A 10 -25.65 5.94 -11.28
N PRO A 11 -24.31 5.95 -11.34
CA PRO A 11 -23.56 4.70 -11.33
C PRO A 11 -23.91 3.97 -10.04
N MET A 12 -24.33 2.72 -10.18
CA MET A 12 -24.54 1.80 -9.05
C MET A 12 -23.16 1.52 -8.45
N THR A 13 -22.70 2.40 -7.56
CA THR A 13 -21.42 2.26 -6.89
C THR A 13 -21.50 1.07 -5.94
N ASN A 14 -20.73 0.03 -6.22
CA ASN A 14 -20.62 -1.11 -5.33
C ASN A 14 -19.71 -0.69 -4.16
N GLU A 15 -20.31 -0.06 -3.15
CA GLU A 15 -19.63 0.55 -2.01
C GLU A 15 -18.67 -0.43 -1.30
N PHE A 16 -18.97 -1.73 -1.33
CA PHE A 16 -18.09 -2.77 -0.83
C PHE A 16 -16.81 -2.91 -1.66
N VAL A 17 -16.95 -3.01 -2.99
CA VAL A 17 -15.81 -3.11 -3.91
C VAL A 17 -14.95 -1.86 -3.82
N ASP A 18 -15.56 -0.68 -3.75
CA ASP A 18 -14.84 0.59 -3.59
C ASP A 18 -14.04 0.61 -2.29
N LYS A 19 -14.62 0.20 -1.15
CA LYS A 19 -13.92 0.12 0.13
C LYS A 19 -12.72 -0.83 0.10
N VAL A 20 -12.91 -2.03 -0.44
CA VAL A 20 -11.83 -3.04 -0.56
C VAL A 20 -10.72 -2.54 -1.50
N THR A 21 -11.10 -1.93 -2.62
CA THR A 21 -10.16 -1.39 -3.60
C THR A 21 -9.33 -0.26 -2.99
N LEU A 22 -9.97 0.65 -2.25
CA LEU A 22 -9.26 1.74 -1.57
C LEU A 22 -8.32 1.19 -0.48
N GLU A 23 -8.73 0.15 0.27
CA GLU A 23 -7.90 -0.46 1.31
C GLU A 23 -6.63 -1.12 0.75
N LEU A 24 -6.75 -1.83 -0.38
CA LEU A 24 -5.64 -2.58 -0.98
C LEU A 24 -4.72 -1.70 -1.84
N LEU A 25 -5.27 -0.72 -2.57
CA LEU A 25 -4.53 0.06 -3.55
C LEU A 25 -4.06 1.43 -3.06
N MET A 26 -4.71 2.00 -2.03
CA MET A 26 -4.23 3.27 -1.48
C MET A 26 -3.02 3.08 -0.57
N ASN A 27 -2.15 4.10 -0.56
CA ASN A 27 -1.13 4.21 0.46
C ASN A 27 -1.75 4.23 1.87
N LYS A 28 -1.15 3.50 2.81
CA LYS A 28 -1.58 3.39 4.21
C LYS A 28 -1.87 4.73 4.89
N ASN A 29 -1.05 5.76 4.64
CA ASN A 29 -1.26 7.11 5.21
C ASN A 29 -2.47 7.82 4.61
N HIS A 30 -2.67 7.68 3.29
CA HIS A 30 -3.81 8.27 2.60
C HIS A 30 -5.10 7.55 2.98
N TYR A 31 -5.07 6.22 3.08
CA TYR A 31 -6.19 5.40 3.53
C TYR A 31 -6.57 5.70 4.99
N SER A 32 -5.59 5.86 5.88
CA SER A 32 -5.85 6.25 7.27
C SER A 32 -6.55 7.61 7.38
N ARG A 33 -6.20 8.59 6.54
CA ARG A 33 -6.90 9.89 6.50
C ARG A 33 -8.29 9.76 5.92
N TYR A 34 -8.46 8.96 4.87
CA TYR A 34 -9.78 8.66 4.31
C TYR A 34 -10.71 8.04 5.36
N LEU A 35 -10.24 7.05 6.11
CA LEU A 35 -11.00 6.44 7.22
C LEU A 35 -11.36 7.43 8.32
N SER A 36 -10.49 8.38 8.64
CA SER A 36 -10.80 9.42 9.63
C SER A 36 -11.95 10.34 9.18
N GLN A 37 -12.16 10.49 7.87
CA GLN A 37 -13.20 11.32 7.29
C GLN A 37 -14.51 10.54 7.05
N THR A 38 -14.42 9.27 6.63
CA THR A 38 -15.59 8.45 6.32
C THR A 38 -16.19 7.75 7.53
N ASP A 39 -15.36 7.19 8.41
CA ASP A 39 -15.77 6.41 9.59
C ASP A 39 -14.89 6.77 10.81
N PRO A 40 -15.11 7.93 11.46
CA PRO A 40 -14.26 8.38 12.57
C PRO A 40 -14.26 7.42 13.77
N LYS A 41 -15.34 6.66 13.98
CA LYS A 41 -15.44 5.65 15.05
C LYS A 41 -14.45 4.50 14.83
N LYS A 42 -14.43 3.90 13.65
CA LYS A 42 -13.49 2.80 13.31
C LYS A 42 -12.05 3.28 13.34
N HIS A 43 -11.81 4.51 12.87
CA HIS A 43 -10.49 5.12 12.96
C HIS A 43 -10.03 5.25 14.41
N GLN A 44 -10.90 5.71 15.31
CA GLN A 44 -10.58 5.81 16.74
C GLN A 44 -10.33 4.44 17.39
N GLU A 45 -11.13 3.41 17.05
CA GLU A 45 -10.91 2.04 17.53
C GLU A 45 -9.54 1.50 17.11
N HIS A 46 -9.15 1.73 15.85
CA HIS A 46 -7.84 1.37 15.34
C HIS A 46 -6.71 2.11 16.08
N LEU A 47 -6.86 3.42 16.33
CA LEU A 47 -5.89 4.19 17.12
C LEU A 47 -5.77 3.64 18.55
N ASN A 48 -6.90 3.35 19.21
CA ASN A 48 -6.91 2.78 20.56
C ASN A 48 -6.21 1.40 20.59
N TYR A 49 -6.38 0.60 19.54
CA TYR A 49 -5.66 -0.67 19.40
C TYR A 49 -4.15 -0.47 19.27
N LEU A 50 -3.71 0.48 18.44
CA LEU A 50 -2.28 0.83 18.32
C LEU A 50 -1.70 1.34 19.64
N GLU A 51 -2.46 2.12 20.42
CA GLU A 51 -2.04 2.55 21.75
C GLU A 51 -1.91 1.38 22.72
N LYS A 52 -2.82 0.40 22.69
CA LYS A 52 -2.69 -0.84 23.49
C LYS A 52 -1.43 -1.60 23.11
N ILE A 53 -1.12 -1.73 21.81
CA ILE A 53 0.14 -2.35 21.36
C ILE A 53 1.33 -1.61 21.94
N ARG A 54 1.35 -0.27 21.89
CA ARG A 54 2.44 0.54 22.47
C ARG A 54 2.56 0.32 23.97
N LYS A 55 1.43 0.30 24.70
CA LYS A 55 1.38 0.08 26.15
C LYS A 55 1.93 -1.29 26.55
N TYR A 56 1.62 -2.34 25.80
CA TYR A 56 2.02 -3.71 26.11
C TYR A 56 3.30 -4.16 25.39
N ARG A 57 3.90 -3.32 24.55
CA ARG A 57 5.07 -3.64 23.71
C ARG A 57 6.18 -4.36 24.45
N SER A 58 6.61 -3.84 25.60
CA SER A 58 7.71 -4.44 26.37
C SER A 58 7.32 -5.82 26.92
N LYS A 59 6.08 -6.00 27.37
CA LYS A 59 5.60 -7.30 27.85
C LYS A 59 5.52 -8.33 26.73
N ILE A 60 5.01 -7.91 25.56
CA ILE A 60 4.95 -8.77 24.37
C ILE A 60 6.36 -9.21 23.97
N MET A 61 7.32 -8.28 23.93
CA MET A 61 8.70 -8.61 23.58
C MET A 61 9.33 -9.61 24.55
N ASN A 62 9.11 -9.43 25.86
CA ASN A 62 9.61 -10.35 26.87
C ASN A 62 9.01 -11.74 26.69
N VAL A 63 7.69 -11.83 26.54
CA VAL A 63 7.00 -13.11 26.30
C VAL A 63 7.52 -13.80 25.04
N THR A 64 7.65 -13.07 23.92
CA THR A 64 8.22 -13.61 22.69
C THR A 64 9.66 -14.11 22.91
N THR A 65 10.47 -13.37 23.67
CA THR A 65 11.85 -13.78 23.99
C THR A 65 11.87 -15.04 24.84
N ASP A 66 10.99 -15.14 25.83
CA ASP A 66 10.86 -16.29 26.71
C ASP A 66 10.45 -17.55 25.92
N PHE A 67 9.50 -17.42 24.97
CA PHE A 67 9.11 -18.52 24.08
C PHE A 67 10.24 -18.97 23.14
N LEU A 68 11.03 -18.03 22.61
CA LEU A 68 12.15 -18.36 21.74
C LEU A 68 13.27 -19.09 22.50
N ASN A 69 13.48 -18.72 23.77
CA ASN A 69 14.52 -19.34 24.61
C ASN A 69 14.07 -20.68 25.21
N ASN A 70 12.78 -20.82 25.51
CA ASN A 70 12.21 -22.00 26.17
C ASN A 70 11.00 -22.53 25.38
N PRO A 71 11.20 -23.50 24.48
CA PRO A 71 10.13 -24.04 23.62
C PRO A 71 9.04 -24.80 24.40
N GLU A 72 9.29 -25.23 25.64
CA GLU A 72 8.30 -25.86 26.50
C GLU A 72 7.55 -24.87 27.41
N HIS A 73 7.83 -23.57 27.31
CA HIS A 73 7.12 -22.58 28.10
C HIS A 73 5.65 -22.50 27.66
N GLN A 74 4.72 -22.77 28.57
CA GLN A 74 3.30 -22.75 28.29
C GLN A 74 2.63 -21.60 29.04
N ILE A 75 1.99 -20.67 28.32
CA ILE A 75 1.20 -19.59 28.93
C ILE A 75 -0.28 -19.96 28.88
N THR A 76 -0.85 -20.02 27.68
CA THR A 76 -2.18 -20.55 27.39
C THR A 76 -2.11 -21.26 26.04
N THR A 77 -2.95 -22.27 25.83
CA THR A 77 -2.95 -23.05 24.58
C THR A 77 -3.16 -22.16 23.35
N GLU A 78 -4.09 -21.21 23.42
CA GLU A 78 -4.36 -20.27 22.32
C GLU A 78 -3.15 -19.37 21.99
N VAL A 79 -2.44 -18.87 23.00
CA VAL A 79 -1.26 -18.01 22.80
C VAL A 79 -0.11 -18.82 22.21
N ASN A 80 0.07 -20.06 22.65
CA ASN A 80 1.09 -20.96 22.12
C ASN A 80 0.82 -21.31 20.65
N ASP A 81 -0.42 -21.70 20.31
CA ASP A 81 -0.80 -22.02 18.94
C ASP A 81 -0.63 -20.81 18.00
N ALA A 82 -1.03 -19.62 18.47
CA ALA A 82 -0.85 -18.38 17.71
C ALA A 82 0.64 -18.01 17.54
N PHE A 83 1.46 -18.25 18.57
CA PHE A 83 2.90 -18.00 18.51
C PHE A 83 3.59 -18.95 17.53
N ASP A 84 3.27 -20.24 17.55
CA ASP A 84 3.80 -21.23 16.62
C ASP A 84 3.46 -20.87 15.18
N HIS A 85 2.22 -20.46 14.91
CA HIS A 85 1.82 -20.02 13.58
C HIS A 85 2.61 -18.77 13.15
N TYR A 86 2.73 -17.78 14.04
CA TYR A 86 3.52 -16.57 13.80
C TYR A 86 4.98 -16.89 13.43
N VAL A 87 5.65 -17.75 14.21
CA VAL A 87 7.05 -18.14 13.96
C VAL A 87 7.18 -18.89 12.62
N ARG A 88 6.27 -19.82 12.32
CA ARG A 88 6.27 -20.53 11.02
C ARG A 88 6.13 -19.58 9.83
N THR A 89 5.24 -18.59 9.92
CA THR A 89 5.08 -17.58 8.87
C THR A 89 6.35 -16.75 8.70
N LEU A 90 7.01 -16.39 9.80
CA LEU A 90 8.28 -15.66 9.73
C LEU A 90 9.41 -16.48 9.09
N ILE A 91 9.56 -17.74 9.48
CA ILE A 91 10.53 -18.66 8.89
C ILE A 91 10.30 -18.76 7.39
N HIS A 92 9.06 -19.03 6.98
CA HIS A 92 8.70 -19.13 5.56
C HIS A 92 9.02 -17.85 4.78
N HIS A 93 8.70 -16.68 5.34
CA HIS A 93 9.04 -15.39 4.72
C HIS A 93 10.55 -15.21 4.56
N TYR A 94 11.36 -15.62 5.54
CA TYR A 94 12.81 -15.55 5.43
C TYR A 94 13.36 -16.55 4.41
N GLU A 95 12.87 -17.79 4.39
CA GLU A 95 13.25 -18.79 3.39
C GLU A 95 12.96 -18.31 1.96
N CYS A 96 11.75 -17.79 1.71
CA CYS A 96 11.40 -17.22 0.40
C CYS A 96 12.32 -16.05 0.01
N LYS A 97 12.65 -15.19 0.97
CA LYS A 97 13.54 -14.04 0.74
C LYS A 97 14.99 -14.48 0.48
N GLU A 98 15.46 -15.53 1.13
CA GLU A 98 16.79 -16.09 0.88
C GLU A 98 16.87 -16.72 -0.52
N MET A 99 15.81 -17.40 -0.97
CA MET A 99 15.70 -17.92 -2.33
C MET A 99 15.73 -16.80 -3.38
N GLU A 100 14.95 -15.73 -3.19
CA GLU A 100 14.94 -14.56 -4.09
C GLU A 100 16.34 -13.94 -4.24
N ASN A 101 17.08 -13.78 -3.13
CA ASN A 101 18.44 -13.25 -3.16
C ASN A 101 19.45 -14.21 -3.83
N HIS A 102 19.26 -15.53 -3.73
CA HIS A 102 20.10 -16.51 -4.42
C HIS A 102 19.84 -16.56 -5.92
N GLU A 103 18.60 -16.28 -6.36
CA GLU A 103 18.24 -16.18 -7.77
C GLU A 103 18.83 -14.90 -8.42
N GLU A 104 18.86 -13.76 -7.71
CA GLU A 104 19.54 -12.54 -8.18
C GLU A 104 21.05 -12.74 -8.40
N SER A 105 21.70 -13.63 -7.64
CA SER A 105 23.14 -13.91 -7.79
C SER A 105 23.48 -14.85 -8.95
N ASN A 106 22.49 -15.52 -9.56
CA ASN A 106 22.65 -16.35 -10.76
C ASN A 106 22.16 -15.62 -12.04
N HIS A 107 22.11 -14.28 -11.99
CA HIS A 107 21.64 -13.44 -13.08
C HIS A 107 22.69 -13.21 -14.18
N ASP A 108 23.27 -14.29 -14.71
CA ASP A 108 23.96 -14.27 -16.02
C ASP A 108 23.23 -15.15 -17.06
N GLU A 109 22.25 -15.97 -16.66
CA GLU A 109 21.63 -16.96 -17.58
C GLU A 109 20.13 -16.68 -17.88
N ASP A 110 19.42 -15.88 -17.09
CA ASP A 110 17.98 -15.58 -17.30
C ASP A 110 17.76 -14.22 -17.97
N THR A 111 18.27 -14.06 -19.18
CA THR A 111 17.73 -13.03 -20.07
C THR A 111 16.45 -13.58 -20.72
N LEU A 112 15.29 -13.36 -20.08
CA LEU A 112 13.96 -13.75 -20.62
C LEU A 112 13.68 -13.12 -22.00
N PHE A 113 14.45 -12.10 -22.38
CA PHE A 113 14.58 -11.60 -23.75
C PHE A 113 16.02 -11.84 -24.20
N GLY A 114 16.33 -13.06 -24.64
CA GLY A 114 17.65 -13.39 -25.17
C GLY A 114 18.13 -12.32 -26.15
N ASN A 115 19.43 -12.01 -26.12
CA ASN A 115 20.08 -11.05 -27.01
C ASN A 115 19.64 -11.32 -28.45
N MET A 116 18.67 -10.54 -28.92
CA MET A 116 18.16 -10.63 -30.27
C MET A 116 19.32 -10.18 -31.14
N GLU A 117 19.96 -11.11 -31.85
CA GLU A 117 20.94 -10.78 -32.87
C GLU A 117 20.30 -9.75 -33.80
N GLU A 118 20.83 -8.54 -33.73
CA GLU A 118 20.37 -7.39 -34.49
C GLU A 118 20.66 -7.69 -35.96
N PRO A 119 19.65 -7.91 -36.84
CA PRO A 119 19.93 -7.94 -38.25
C PRO A 119 20.44 -6.55 -38.61
N LEU A 120 21.66 -6.49 -39.16
CA LEU A 120 22.25 -5.28 -39.72
C LEU A 120 21.33 -4.75 -40.84
N ILE A 121 20.34 -3.97 -40.46
CA ILE A 121 19.48 -3.22 -41.37
C ILE A 121 19.68 -1.76 -41.01
N ASP A 122 20.43 -1.11 -41.90
CA ASP A 122 20.62 0.31 -42.00
C ASP A 122 19.27 1.07 -41.99
N ASP A 123 19.31 2.31 -41.50
CA ASP A 123 18.24 3.31 -41.39
C ASP A 123 17.27 3.25 -40.17
N ASN A 124 17.70 3.94 -39.11
CA ASN A 124 16.91 4.64 -38.08
C ASN A 124 15.36 4.63 -38.24
N PRO A 125 14.65 3.81 -37.45
CA PRO A 125 13.30 4.15 -37.03
C PRO A 125 13.38 4.67 -35.59
N THR A 126 13.25 5.99 -35.43
CA THR A 126 13.08 6.63 -34.12
C THR A 126 11.89 5.96 -33.41
N MET A 127 12.14 5.07 -32.46
CA MET A 127 11.09 4.36 -31.72
C MET A 127 10.25 5.38 -30.96
N LYS A 128 9.06 5.67 -31.48
CA LYS A 128 8.06 6.52 -30.81
C LYS A 128 7.39 5.68 -29.74
N SER A 129 7.61 6.04 -28.47
CA SER A 129 6.88 5.41 -27.36
C SER A 129 5.37 5.50 -27.59
N TYR A 130 4.69 4.35 -27.51
CA TYR A 130 3.23 4.23 -27.64
C TYR A 130 2.48 4.79 -26.42
N TRP A 131 3.18 5.21 -25.37
CA TRP A 131 2.61 5.76 -24.13
C TRP A 131 2.52 7.30 -24.10
N GLY A 132 2.70 7.95 -25.25
CA GLY A 132 2.55 9.39 -25.41
C GLY A 132 3.89 10.08 -25.66
N LYS A 133 3.87 11.04 -26.60
CA LYS A 133 5.06 11.77 -27.09
C LYS A 133 5.62 12.76 -26.07
N ASN A 134 4.99 12.92 -24.90
CA ASN A 134 5.33 13.94 -23.93
C ASN A 134 6.27 13.37 -22.88
N LYS A 135 7.55 13.72 -22.99
CA LYS A 135 8.52 13.51 -21.90
C LYS A 135 8.17 14.44 -20.75
N VAL A 136 7.74 13.90 -19.61
CA VAL A 136 7.52 14.68 -18.40
C VAL A 136 8.88 15.14 -17.87
N VAL A 137 9.22 16.40 -18.09
CA VAL A 137 10.40 17.02 -17.49
C VAL A 137 10.02 17.50 -16.10
N LYS A 138 10.54 16.85 -15.06
CA LYS A 138 10.34 17.28 -13.66
C LYS A 138 11.06 18.61 -13.44
N LYS A 139 10.36 19.73 -13.60
CA LYS A 139 10.83 21.03 -13.09
C LYS A 139 10.91 20.94 -11.57
N GLY A 140 12.08 21.22 -11.01
CA GLY A 140 12.26 21.35 -9.56
C GLY A 140 11.20 22.30 -9.00
N ASN A 141 10.52 21.86 -7.95
CA ASN A 141 9.40 22.57 -7.34
C ASN A 141 9.89 23.94 -6.82
N GLN A 142 9.62 25.01 -7.58
CA GLN A 142 9.85 26.40 -7.13
C GLN A 142 8.74 26.91 -6.19
N MET A 143 7.70 26.11 -5.95
CA MET A 143 6.70 26.42 -4.95
C MET A 143 7.16 25.83 -3.62
N GLY A 144 7.43 26.70 -2.63
CA GLY A 144 7.87 26.33 -1.27
C GLY A 144 6.84 25.56 -0.42
N PHE A 145 5.91 24.86 -1.06
CA PHE A 145 4.92 24.03 -0.42
C PHE A 145 5.30 22.55 -0.61
N PRO A 146 5.30 21.75 0.46
CA PRO A 146 5.55 20.32 0.35
C PRO A 146 4.46 19.67 -0.52
N MET A 147 4.80 18.57 -1.21
CA MET A 147 3.88 17.78 -2.06
C MET A 147 2.58 17.33 -1.37
N ASN A 148 2.48 17.51 -0.05
CA ASN A 148 1.32 17.18 0.79
C ASN A 148 0.51 18.41 1.24
N TYR A 149 0.70 19.58 0.62
CA TYR A 149 -0.04 20.80 0.94
C TYR A 149 -1.43 20.77 0.30
N ILE A 150 -2.47 20.83 1.13
CA ILE A 150 -3.86 21.02 0.73
C ILE A 150 -4.33 22.32 1.39
N PRO A 151 -4.73 23.35 0.61
CA PRO A 151 -5.22 24.59 1.19
C PRO A 151 -6.45 24.32 2.05
N ARG A 152 -6.42 24.73 3.33
CA ARG A 152 -7.66 24.80 4.12
C ARG A 152 -8.48 25.95 3.54
N VAL A 153 -9.64 25.62 2.98
CA VAL A 153 -10.67 26.62 2.69
C VAL A 153 -11.06 27.20 4.04
N LYS A 154 -10.74 28.48 4.26
CA LYS A 154 -11.34 29.22 5.38
C LYS A 154 -12.80 29.37 5.01
N GLU A 155 -13.68 28.80 5.83
CA GLU A 155 -15.11 29.11 5.77
C GLU A 155 -15.21 30.64 5.88
N THR A 156 -15.57 31.28 4.77
CA THR A 156 -15.98 32.67 4.79
C THR A 156 -17.34 32.68 5.49
N GLU A 157 -17.33 33.08 6.76
CA GLU A 157 -18.55 33.56 7.42
C GLU A 157 -19.01 34.82 6.68
N GLN A 158 -19.94 34.59 5.75
CA GLN A 158 -20.84 35.55 5.11
C GLN A 158 -22.18 34.79 5.03
N ASP A 159 -23.31 35.23 5.59
CA ASP A 159 -23.77 36.58 5.93
C ASP A 159 -25.04 36.54 6.80
N ASN A 160 -25.33 37.70 7.43
CA ASN A 160 -26.65 38.27 7.79
C ASN A 160 -27.49 37.53 8.87
N ILE A 161 -27.87 38.16 9.98
CA ILE A 161 -28.64 39.42 10.15
C ILE A 161 -28.11 40.25 11.33
#